data_AF-A0A1W4WUN8-F1
#
_entry.id   AF-A0A1W4WUN8-F1
#
_cell.length_a   1.000
_cell.length_b   1.000
_cell.length_c   1.000
_cell.angle_alpha   90.00
_cell.angle_beta   90.00
_cell.angle_gamma   90.00
#
_symmetry.space_group_name_H-M   'P 1'
#
loop_
_entity.id
_entity.type
_entity.pdbx_description
1 polymer ?
#
loop_
_entity_poly.entity_id
_entity_poly.type
_entity_poly.pdbx_seq_one_letter_code
_entity_poly.pdbx_strand_id
1 'polypeptide(L)'
;MSNSLFDKKPILEFLKCEVCSCWLSCGPVLVLPSFKSICGRCSNNANILQLGPQSKLRHVTYELLASFYKFPCIYWSKHCPGYLDWDDSTKHEDNCLYGTTVIKYCAKPQLMFKQERKLNLAEDITLYDIPDNLLEQLKCYLCEGYLSCNPIVITGDGKNICHRCVTTHGVPEGRVWRHTAFEILLETFIFPCIYKFRGCTIRYRFGEQMWTHEIECSYGRIFKKAKNVNANGKERGVIETHTGHIYATLTPNKPLFAPPDEVGKQGPFLSEFQRHRESLVKKWGNNGTDRNGNVVEIMENKQDETDTDSRIYGQQNGARNMVRYDSVEFGNTIRNNLIDELKTKQKQRSDDIISISSSARLSDYSYHSGFSGNRPSKPKKFEYSVY
;
A
#
# COMPACT_ATOMS: atom_id res chain seq x y z
N MET A 1 14.10 -25.96 12.11
CA MET A 1 14.72 -24.77 11.48
C MET A 1 14.76 -25.01 9.98
N SER A 2 13.68 -24.69 9.29
CA SER A 2 13.60 -24.75 7.84
C SER A 2 14.41 -23.59 7.26
N ASN A 3 15.59 -23.88 6.73
CA ASN A 3 16.27 -22.99 5.80
C ASN A 3 15.29 -22.70 4.67
N SER A 4 14.69 -21.50 4.67
CA SER A 4 13.64 -21.10 3.75
C SER A 4 14.12 -21.32 2.33
N LEU A 5 13.35 -22.12 1.60
CA LEU A 5 13.60 -22.73 0.30
C LEU A 5 13.72 -21.74 -0.89
N PHE A 6 14.21 -20.52 -0.63
CA PHE A 6 14.67 -19.58 -1.63
C PHE A 6 16.19 -19.53 -1.56
N ASP A 7 16.78 -20.64 -1.99
CA ASP A 7 18.13 -20.62 -2.55
C ASP A 7 18.19 -19.45 -3.53
N LYS A 8 19.13 -18.51 -3.30
CA LYS A 8 19.12 -17.08 -3.68
C LYS A 8 18.95 -16.77 -5.18
N LYS A 9 17.91 -17.29 -5.81
CA LYS A 9 17.50 -16.84 -7.13
C LYS A 9 17.09 -15.40 -6.95
N PRO A 10 17.72 -14.49 -7.71
CA PRO A 10 17.43 -13.08 -7.55
C PRO A 10 15.94 -12.85 -7.78
N ILE A 11 15.29 -12.12 -6.87
CA ILE A 11 13.86 -11.74 -6.91
C ILE A 11 13.40 -11.39 -8.34
N LEU A 12 14.25 -10.72 -9.10
CA LEU A 12 14.00 -10.32 -10.48
C LEU A 12 13.79 -11.45 -11.49
N GLU A 13 14.28 -12.67 -11.24
CA GLU A 13 14.01 -13.82 -12.12
C GLU A 13 12.53 -14.18 -12.13
N PHE A 14 11.85 -14.03 -10.99
CA PHE A 14 10.43 -14.30 -10.86
C PHE A 14 9.55 -13.12 -11.31
N LEU A 15 10.15 -11.93 -11.50
CA LEU A 15 9.49 -10.76 -12.05
C LEU A 15 9.67 -10.66 -13.58
N LYS A 16 9.85 -11.79 -14.26
CA LYS A 16 9.96 -11.87 -15.72
C LYS A 16 8.64 -12.29 -16.35
N CYS A 17 8.37 -11.73 -17.52
CA CYS A 17 7.28 -12.13 -18.38
C CYS A 17 7.57 -13.52 -18.97
N GLU A 18 6.58 -14.40 -18.90
CA GLU A 18 6.67 -15.75 -19.46
C GLU A 18 6.97 -15.77 -20.96
N VAL A 19 6.48 -14.77 -21.71
CA VAL A 19 6.55 -14.76 -23.17
C VAL A 19 7.88 -14.18 -23.66
N CYS A 20 8.27 -13.00 -23.19
CA CYS A 20 9.46 -12.32 -23.68
C CYS A 20 10.68 -12.44 -22.75
N SER A 21 10.53 -13.07 -21.58
CA SER A 21 11.56 -13.15 -20.52
C SER A 21 12.10 -11.80 -20.03
N CYS A 22 11.46 -10.70 -20.42
CA CYS A 22 11.79 -9.35 -19.95
C CYS A 22 11.08 -9.07 -18.63
N TRP A 23 11.57 -8.10 -17.85
CA TRP A 23 10.92 -7.75 -16.58
C TRP A 23 9.48 -7.26 -16.77
N LEU A 24 8.62 -7.55 -15.80
CA LEU A 24 7.22 -7.10 -15.69
C LEU A 24 7.13 -5.60 -15.34
N SER A 25 7.81 -4.81 -16.16
CA SER A 25 8.11 -3.39 -15.99
C SER A 25 7.12 -2.48 -16.72
N CYS A 26 5.99 -3.00 -17.21
CA CYS A 26 5.00 -2.20 -17.94
C CYS A 26 3.62 -2.89 -17.93
N GLY A 27 2.57 -2.08 -17.91
CA GLY A 27 1.17 -2.54 -17.90
C GLY A 27 0.57 -2.75 -19.28
N PRO A 28 -0.55 -3.50 -19.37
CA PRO A 28 -1.17 -4.25 -18.28
C PRO A 28 -0.37 -5.51 -17.92
N VAL A 29 -0.38 -5.91 -16.65
CA VAL A 29 0.21 -7.20 -16.22
C VAL A 29 -0.90 -8.24 -16.10
N LEU A 30 -0.78 -9.31 -16.88
CA LEU A 30 -1.77 -10.38 -16.95
C LEU A 30 -1.28 -11.64 -16.26
N VAL A 31 -2.18 -12.33 -15.57
CA VAL A 31 -1.93 -13.62 -14.90
C VAL A 31 -2.55 -14.73 -15.73
N LEU A 32 -1.78 -15.79 -15.97
CA LEU A 32 -2.23 -17.00 -16.64
C LEU A 32 -2.69 -18.07 -15.64
N PRO A 33 -3.47 -19.08 -16.07
CA PRO A 33 -3.83 -20.22 -15.23
C PRO A 33 -2.65 -21.05 -14.73
N SER A 34 -1.51 -20.97 -15.42
CA SER A 34 -0.24 -21.56 -15.02
C SER A 34 0.50 -20.79 -13.92
N PHE A 35 -0.13 -19.77 -13.33
CA PHE A 35 0.47 -18.87 -12.31
C PHE A 35 1.63 -18.02 -12.82
N LYS A 36 1.80 -17.96 -14.14
CA LYS A 36 2.81 -17.18 -14.84
C LYS A 36 2.25 -15.81 -15.23
N SER A 37 3.12 -14.81 -15.24
CA SER A 37 2.72 -13.42 -15.53
C SER A 37 3.18 -12.99 -16.93
N ILE A 38 2.40 -12.15 -17.57
CA ILE A 38 2.66 -11.56 -18.89
C ILE A 38 2.73 -10.04 -18.74
N CYS A 39 3.75 -9.41 -19.32
CA CYS A 39 3.86 -7.95 -19.35
C CYS A 39 2.99 -7.33 -20.45
N GLY A 40 2.77 -6.01 -20.36
CA GLY A 40 1.98 -5.27 -21.35
C GLY A 40 2.47 -5.40 -22.79
N ARG A 41 3.77 -5.62 -23.01
CA ARG A 41 4.34 -5.81 -24.36
C ARG A 41 3.82 -7.07 -25.05
N CYS A 42 3.50 -8.08 -24.25
CA CYS A 42 3.09 -9.39 -24.73
C CYS A 42 1.59 -9.62 -24.59
N SER A 43 0.82 -8.63 -24.11
CA SER A 43 -0.63 -8.75 -23.95
C SER A 43 -1.35 -9.06 -25.26
N ASN A 44 -0.79 -8.56 -26.39
CA ASN A 44 -1.34 -8.71 -27.73
C ASN A 44 -0.70 -9.85 -28.54
N ASN A 45 0.11 -10.71 -27.92
CA ASN A 45 0.74 -11.83 -28.61
C ASN A 45 -0.33 -12.84 -29.08
N ALA A 46 -0.28 -13.28 -30.34
CA ALA A 46 -1.27 -14.18 -30.93
C ALA A 46 -1.48 -15.48 -30.13
N ASN A 47 -0.41 -16.08 -29.60
CA ASN A 47 -0.50 -17.29 -28.77
C ASN A 47 -1.25 -17.01 -27.47
N ILE A 48 -1.10 -15.80 -26.94
CA ILE A 48 -1.84 -15.35 -25.77
C ILE A 48 -3.29 -15.08 -26.16
N LEU A 49 -3.58 -14.47 -27.32
CA LEU A 49 -4.94 -14.23 -27.81
C LEU A 49 -5.78 -15.51 -27.97
N GLN A 50 -5.16 -16.67 -28.24
CA GLN A 50 -5.85 -17.96 -28.29
C GLN A 50 -6.36 -18.44 -26.92
N LEU A 51 -5.72 -17.99 -25.83
CA LEU A 51 -6.24 -18.17 -24.49
C LEU A 51 -7.43 -17.20 -24.35
N GLY A 52 -8.67 -17.71 -24.45
CA GLY A 52 -9.88 -16.89 -24.49
C GLY A 52 -9.97 -15.87 -23.33
N PRO A 53 -10.86 -14.85 -23.39
CA PRO A 53 -10.88 -13.72 -22.45
C PRO A 53 -10.86 -14.13 -20.96
N GLN A 54 -11.53 -15.24 -20.64
CA GLN A 54 -11.67 -15.80 -19.29
C GLN A 54 -10.40 -16.47 -18.73
N SER A 55 -9.30 -16.46 -19.48
CA SER A 55 -8.03 -17.09 -19.12
C SER A 55 -6.95 -16.08 -18.76
N LYS A 56 -7.24 -14.78 -18.84
CA LYS A 56 -6.30 -13.72 -18.53
C LYS A 56 -6.92 -12.79 -17.53
N LEU A 57 -6.21 -12.57 -16.44
CA LEU A 57 -6.64 -11.64 -15.42
C LEU A 57 -5.65 -10.51 -15.30
N ARG A 58 -6.11 -9.25 -15.36
CA ARG A 58 -5.26 -8.09 -15.09
C ARG A 58 -5.01 -7.98 -13.59
N HIS A 59 -3.75 -7.83 -13.20
CA HIS A 59 -3.35 -7.74 -11.79
C HIS A 59 -3.06 -6.30 -11.37
N VAL A 60 -4.10 -5.50 -11.19
CA VAL A 60 -3.97 -4.07 -10.87
C VAL A 60 -3.10 -3.82 -9.62
N THR A 61 -3.26 -4.62 -8.58
CA THR A 61 -2.48 -4.49 -7.33
C THR A 61 -0.97 -4.73 -7.52
N TYR A 62 -0.61 -5.55 -8.51
CA TYR A 62 0.80 -5.81 -8.84
C TYR A 62 1.35 -4.59 -9.56
N GLU A 63 0.62 -4.07 -10.55
CA GLU A 63 1.00 -2.85 -11.27
C GLU A 63 1.24 -1.68 -10.31
N LEU A 64 0.42 -1.59 -9.27
CA LEU A 64 0.51 -0.53 -8.28
C LEU A 64 1.71 -0.68 -7.36
N LEU A 65 2.00 -1.89 -6.85
CA LEU A 65 3.25 -2.15 -6.12
C LEU A 65 4.48 -1.96 -7.02
N ALA A 66 4.44 -2.45 -8.26
CA ALA A 66 5.54 -2.38 -9.20
C ALA A 66 5.90 -0.92 -9.51
N SER A 67 4.93 0.00 -9.48
CA SER A 67 5.17 1.44 -9.68
C SER A 67 6.12 2.08 -8.66
N PHE A 68 6.36 1.46 -7.51
CA PHE A 68 7.33 1.93 -6.51
C PHE A 68 8.78 1.53 -6.84
N TYR A 69 8.96 0.62 -7.80
CA TYR A 69 10.27 0.09 -8.15
C TYR A 69 10.77 0.71 -9.45
N LYS A 70 12.10 0.85 -9.52
CA LYS A 70 12.78 1.14 -10.77
C LYS A 70 13.21 -0.15 -11.43
N PHE A 71 12.92 -0.26 -12.72
CA PHE A 71 13.29 -1.39 -13.54
C PHE A 71 14.47 -1.01 -14.43
N PRO A 72 15.45 -1.90 -14.59
CA PRO A 72 16.46 -1.70 -15.60
C PRO A 72 15.80 -1.71 -17.00
N CYS A 73 16.37 -0.97 -17.95
CA CYS A 73 15.95 -0.99 -19.35
C CYS A 73 16.13 -2.40 -19.95
N ILE A 74 15.22 -2.88 -20.83
CA ILE A 74 15.39 -4.18 -21.52
C ILE A 74 16.76 -4.38 -22.19
N TYR A 75 17.41 -3.28 -22.61
CA TYR A 75 18.76 -3.28 -23.18
C TYR A 75 19.88 -3.12 -22.15
N TRP A 76 19.62 -3.44 -20.88
CA TRP A 76 20.58 -3.38 -19.78
C TRP A 76 21.82 -4.25 -20.05
N SER A 77 21.62 -5.46 -20.59
CA SER A 77 22.71 -6.35 -21.00
C SER A 77 23.59 -5.73 -22.10
N LYS A 78 23.03 -4.82 -22.90
CA LYS A 78 23.75 -4.01 -23.90
C LYS A 78 24.34 -2.72 -23.32
N HIS A 79 24.42 -2.58 -22.00
CA HIS A 79 24.94 -1.42 -21.28
C HIS A 79 24.08 -0.15 -21.33
N CYS A 80 22.77 -0.26 -21.60
CA CYS A 80 21.89 0.85 -21.30
C CYS A 80 21.97 1.18 -19.80
N PRO A 81 22.25 2.43 -19.40
CA PRO A 81 22.30 2.82 -17.98
C PRO A 81 20.90 3.13 -17.41
N GLY A 82 19.84 3.03 -18.21
CA GLY A 82 18.49 3.39 -17.79
C GLY A 82 17.97 2.51 -16.66
N TYR A 83 17.70 3.13 -15.51
CA TYR A 83 16.83 2.64 -14.45
C TYR A 83 15.58 3.51 -14.45
N LEU A 84 14.45 2.90 -14.76
CA LEU A 84 13.25 3.57 -15.21
C LEU A 84 12.12 3.27 -14.26
N ASP A 85 11.25 4.25 -14.04
CA ASP A 85 9.99 3.99 -13.38
C ASP A 85 9.14 3.04 -14.25
N TRP A 86 8.20 2.34 -13.63
CA TRP A 86 7.42 1.30 -14.31
C TRP A 86 6.70 1.82 -15.58
N ASP A 87 6.05 2.99 -15.55
CA ASP A 87 5.39 3.52 -16.75
C ASP A 87 6.34 4.05 -17.83
N ASP A 88 7.56 4.41 -17.45
CA ASP A 88 8.53 5.04 -18.36
C ASP A 88 9.40 4.01 -19.08
N SER A 89 9.34 2.74 -18.66
CA SER A 89 10.09 1.65 -19.28
C SER A 89 9.80 1.53 -20.78
N THR A 90 8.54 1.53 -21.20
CA THR A 90 8.16 1.41 -22.62
C THR A 90 8.57 2.66 -23.42
N LYS A 91 8.32 3.86 -22.91
CA LYS A 91 8.66 5.12 -23.60
C LYS A 91 10.17 5.27 -23.83
N HIS A 92 10.96 4.86 -22.84
CA HIS A 92 12.41 4.87 -22.96
C HIS A 92 12.87 3.88 -24.02
N GLU A 93 12.27 2.68 -24.08
CA GLU A 93 12.67 1.63 -25.01
C GLU A 93 12.46 2.01 -26.46
N ASP A 94 11.35 2.68 -26.77
CA ASP A 94 11.05 3.21 -28.11
C ASP A 94 12.14 4.19 -28.59
N ASN A 95 12.78 4.89 -27.65
CA ASN A 95 13.82 5.89 -27.92
C ASN A 95 15.21 5.45 -27.46
N CYS A 96 15.37 4.18 -27.07
CA CYS A 96 16.60 3.74 -26.43
C CYS A 96 17.70 3.62 -27.48
N LEU A 97 18.75 4.43 -27.32
CA LEU A 97 19.93 4.40 -28.19
C LEU A 97 20.58 3.01 -28.25
N TYR A 98 20.38 2.17 -27.24
CA TYR A 98 20.91 0.80 -27.18
C TYR A 98 20.01 -0.24 -27.89
N GLY A 99 18.80 0.15 -28.28
CA GLY A 99 17.85 -0.67 -29.01
C GLY A 99 18.10 -0.72 -30.51
N THR A 100 18.55 0.39 -31.10
CA THR A 100 18.77 0.48 -32.56
C THR A 100 20.05 -0.25 -32.99
N THR A 101 19.97 -0.98 -34.11
CA THR A 101 21.11 -1.73 -34.70
C THR A 101 22.24 -0.81 -35.16
N VAL A 102 21.92 0.41 -35.57
CA VAL A 102 22.88 1.38 -36.15
C VAL A 102 23.94 1.82 -35.12
N ILE A 103 23.56 1.96 -33.85
CA ILE A 103 24.45 2.47 -32.79
C ILE A 103 25.53 1.45 -32.39
N LYS A 104 25.29 0.15 -32.59
CA LYS A 104 26.28 -0.89 -32.30
C LYS A 104 27.59 -0.72 -33.08
N TYR A 105 27.52 -0.18 -34.30
CA TYR A 105 28.68 -0.12 -35.18
C TYR A 105 29.29 1.27 -35.30
N CYS A 106 28.51 2.35 -35.14
CA CYS A 106 29.01 3.69 -35.47
C CYS A 106 29.31 4.58 -34.26
N ALA A 107 28.58 4.47 -33.15
CA ALA A 107 28.64 5.51 -32.10
C ALA A 107 29.53 5.16 -30.90
N LYS A 108 29.69 3.86 -30.56
CA LYS A 108 30.44 3.43 -29.35
C LYS A 108 31.12 2.06 -29.54
N PRO A 109 32.21 1.95 -30.33
CA PRO A 109 32.91 0.67 -30.54
C PRO A 109 33.43 0.04 -29.23
N GLN A 110 33.68 0.84 -28.18
CA GLN A 110 34.07 0.37 -26.86
C GLN A 110 33.01 -0.50 -26.15
N LEU A 111 31.76 -0.52 -26.60
CA LEU A 111 30.72 -1.38 -26.02
C LEU A 111 30.87 -2.85 -26.41
N MET A 112 31.59 -3.17 -27.49
CA MET A 112 31.76 -4.54 -27.98
C MET A 112 32.61 -5.41 -27.04
N PHE A 113 33.41 -4.79 -26.17
CA PHE A 113 34.36 -5.49 -25.27
C PHE A 113 33.98 -5.43 -23.80
N LYS A 114 32.81 -4.87 -23.45
CA LYS A 114 32.38 -4.81 -22.05
C LYS A 114 31.68 -6.10 -21.65
N GLN A 115 32.05 -6.65 -20.49
CA GLN A 115 31.38 -7.79 -19.89
C GLN A 115 29.93 -7.44 -19.54
N GLU A 116 29.01 -8.39 -19.72
CA GLU A 116 27.59 -8.20 -19.38
C GLU A 116 27.41 -7.59 -17.98
N ARG A 117 26.61 -6.53 -17.88
CA ARG A 117 26.26 -5.93 -16.59
C ARG A 117 25.39 -6.90 -15.80
N LYS A 118 25.96 -7.52 -14.77
CA LYS A 118 25.18 -8.22 -13.75
C LYS A 118 24.54 -7.18 -12.83
N LEU A 119 23.23 -7.29 -12.60
CA LEU A 119 22.62 -6.54 -11.51
C LEU A 119 23.20 -7.11 -10.20
N ASN A 120 23.75 -6.26 -9.36
CA ASN A 120 24.19 -6.70 -8.04
C ASN A 120 22.96 -6.79 -7.12
N LEU A 121 22.29 -7.94 -7.20
CA LEU A 121 21.09 -8.25 -6.42
C LEU A 121 21.40 -8.73 -5.00
N ALA A 122 22.69 -8.95 -4.69
CA ALA A 122 23.14 -9.40 -3.39
C ALA A 122 23.35 -8.24 -2.40
N GLU A 123 23.38 -7.00 -2.89
CA GLU A 123 23.46 -5.81 -2.04
C GLU A 123 22.06 -5.47 -1.52
N ASP A 124 21.88 -5.70 -0.21
CA ASP A 124 20.76 -5.36 0.67
C ASP A 124 19.40 -5.16 0.00
N ILE A 125 18.55 -6.20 0.05
CA ILE A 125 17.11 -6.02 -0.13
C ILE A 125 16.62 -5.10 0.99
N THR A 126 16.52 -3.81 0.69
CA THR A 126 15.95 -2.81 1.58
C THR A 126 14.48 -3.14 1.76
N LEU A 127 14.06 -3.34 3.00
CA LEU A 127 12.65 -3.50 3.31
C LEU A 127 11.95 -2.15 3.29
N TYR A 128 10.76 -2.11 2.69
CA TYR A 128 9.96 -0.89 2.61
C TYR A 128 8.74 -0.97 3.52
N ASP A 129 8.47 0.10 4.26
CA ASP A 129 7.17 0.28 4.90
C ASP A 129 6.12 0.62 3.84
N ILE A 130 4.98 -0.08 3.88
CA ILE A 130 3.88 0.16 2.95
C ILE A 130 3.15 1.45 3.36
N PRO A 131 3.00 2.44 2.45
CA PRO A 131 2.16 3.62 2.68
C PRO A 131 0.70 3.24 2.99
N ASP A 132 0.02 3.97 3.87
CA ASP A 132 -1.36 3.63 4.28
C ASP A 132 -2.36 3.60 3.12
N ASN A 133 -2.23 4.51 2.14
CA ASN A 133 -3.06 4.51 0.93
C ASN A 133 -2.86 3.25 0.06
N LEU A 134 -1.66 2.68 0.06
CA LEU A 134 -1.37 1.40 -0.60
C LEU A 134 -1.90 0.22 0.21
N LEU A 135 -1.82 0.28 1.55
CA LEU A 135 -2.37 -0.75 2.44
C LEU A 135 -3.87 -0.96 2.22
N GLU A 136 -4.63 0.11 1.96
CA GLU A 136 -6.06 0.01 1.64
C GLU A 136 -6.35 -0.79 0.38
N GLN A 137 -5.45 -0.74 -0.61
CA GLN A 137 -5.57 -1.53 -1.84
C GLN A 137 -5.03 -2.95 -1.69
N LEU A 138 -4.22 -3.19 -0.66
CA LEU A 138 -3.67 -4.49 -0.30
C LEU A 138 -4.54 -5.19 0.75
N LYS A 139 -5.86 -5.09 0.63
CA LYS A 139 -6.82 -5.80 1.48
C LYS A 139 -7.38 -7.03 0.79
N CYS A 140 -7.62 -8.06 1.58
CA CYS A 140 -8.37 -9.24 1.19
C CYS A 140 -9.82 -8.83 0.92
N TYR A 141 -10.36 -9.26 -0.22
CA TYR A 141 -11.74 -8.99 -0.59
C TYR A 141 -12.76 -9.60 0.39
N LEU A 142 -12.42 -10.71 1.07
CA LEU A 142 -13.37 -11.43 1.93
C LEU A 142 -13.35 -10.94 3.39
N CYS A 143 -12.18 -10.73 3.97
CA CYS A 143 -12.05 -10.35 5.39
C CYS A 143 -11.61 -8.91 5.62
N GLU A 144 -11.35 -8.14 4.56
CA GLU A 144 -10.81 -6.77 4.60
C GLU A 144 -9.46 -6.62 5.35
N GLY A 145 -8.84 -7.73 5.77
CA GLY A 145 -7.50 -7.76 6.36
C GLY A 145 -6.41 -7.63 5.31
N TYR A 146 -5.22 -7.15 5.71
CA TYR A 146 -4.09 -6.92 4.80
C TYR A 146 -3.61 -8.21 4.13
N LEU A 147 -3.18 -8.17 2.86
CA LEU A 147 -2.59 -9.29 2.12
C LEU A 147 -1.16 -9.60 2.61
N SER A 148 -1.03 -9.94 3.90
CA SER A 148 0.24 -10.03 4.64
C SER A 148 0.85 -11.43 4.72
N CYS A 149 0.18 -12.45 4.18
CA CYS A 149 0.58 -13.85 4.27
C CYS A 149 0.33 -14.58 2.93
N ASN A 150 1.22 -15.50 2.58
CA ASN A 150 1.14 -16.37 1.41
C ASN A 150 0.37 -17.67 1.69
N PRO A 151 -0.24 -18.31 0.68
CA PRO A 151 -0.46 -17.81 -0.68
C PRO A 151 -1.51 -16.69 -0.76
N ILE A 152 -1.37 -15.85 -1.78
CA ILE A 152 -2.40 -14.90 -2.21
C ILE A 152 -3.00 -15.42 -3.52
N VAL A 153 -4.32 -15.56 -3.53
CA VAL A 153 -5.06 -16.01 -4.71
C VAL A 153 -5.93 -14.89 -5.26
N ILE A 154 -6.15 -14.90 -6.56
CA ILE A 154 -6.97 -13.93 -7.26
C ILE A 154 -8.13 -14.66 -7.91
N THR A 155 -9.32 -14.12 -7.73
CA THR A 155 -10.55 -14.63 -8.34
C THR A 155 -10.66 -14.25 -9.82
N GLY A 156 -11.57 -14.90 -10.54
CA GLY A 156 -11.97 -14.53 -11.90
C GLY A 156 -12.29 -13.04 -12.11
N ASP A 157 -12.71 -12.35 -11.06
CA ASP A 157 -13.07 -10.92 -11.07
C ASP A 157 -11.90 -9.96 -10.79
N GLY A 158 -10.68 -10.46 -10.59
CA GLY A 158 -9.53 -9.59 -10.26
C GLY A 158 -9.35 -9.31 -8.78
N LYS A 159 -10.19 -9.88 -7.90
CA LYS A 159 -10.15 -9.61 -6.46
C LYS A 159 -9.16 -10.55 -5.76
N ASN A 160 -8.30 -9.98 -4.92
CA ASN A 160 -7.31 -10.71 -4.12
C ASN A 160 -7.93 -11.30 -2.85
N ILE A 161 -7.55 -12.52 -2.52
CA ILE A 161 -7.96 -13.24 -1.31
C ILE A 161 -6.69 -13.71 -0.59
N CYS A 162 -6.59 -13.36 0.70
CA CYS A 162 -5.46 -13.76 1.54
C CYS A 162 -5.53 -15.24 1.95
N HIS A 163 -4.38 -15.79 2.36
CA HIS A 163 -4.28 -17.16 2.86
C HIS A 163 -5.28 -17.48 3.98
N ARG A 164 -5.54 -16.55 4.92
CA ARG A 164 -6.51 -16.74 6.03
C ARG A 164 -7.86 -17.22 5.50
N CYS A 165 -8.41 -16.49 4.54
CA CYS A 165 -9.72 -16.78 4.00
C CYS A 165 -9.75 -18.09 3.19
N VAL A 166 -8.67 -18.39 2.46
CA VAL A 166 -8.55 -19.67 1.74
C VAL A 166 -8.55 -20.85 2.71
N THR A 167 -7.86 -20.72 3.85
CA THR A 167 -7.81 -21.77 4.88
C THR A 167 -9.15 -21.91 5.61
N THR A 168 -9.84 -20.81 5.92
CA THR A 168 -11.11 -20.84 6.68
C THR A 168 -12.33 -21.21 5.83
N HIS A 169 -12.45 -20.67 4.62
CA HIS A 169 -13.62 -20.85 3.77
C HIS A 169 -13.41 -21.86 2.65
N GLY A 170 -12.19 -22.40 2.53
CA GLY A 170 -11.78 -23.14 1.36
C GLY A 170 -11.47 -22.22 0.18
N VAL A 171 -11.12 -22.84 -0.95
CA VAL A 171 -10.95 -22.12 -2.21
C VAL A 171 -12.35 -21.74 -2.74
N PRO A 172 -12.62 -20.45 -3.04
CA PRO A 172 -13.90 -20.05 -3.61
C PRO A 172 -14.23 -20.84 -4.87
N GLU A 173 -15.53 -21.13 -5.07
CA GLU A 173 -15.99 -21.77 -6.30
C GLU A 173 -15.62 -20.92 -7.53
N GLY A 174 -15.07 -21.57 -8.56
CA GLY A 174 -14.65 -20.92 -9.80
C GLY A 174 -13.14 -20.95 -10.03
N ARG A 175 -12.68 -20.08 -10.94
CA ARG A 175 -11.26 -19.99 -11.31
C ARG A 175 -10.56 -19.08 -10.31
N VAL A 176 -9.58 -19.66 -9.61
CA VAL A 176 -8.64 -18.92 -8.78
C VAL A 176 -7.22 -19.11 -9.29
N TRP A 177 -6.43 -18.06 -9.20
CA TRP A 177 -5.03 -18.07 -9.63
C TRP A 177 -4.12 -17.56 -8.52
N ARG A 178 -3.09 -18.32 -8.17
CA ARG A 178 -2.01 -17.84 -7.31
C ARG A 178 -1.09 -16.92 -8.10
N HIS A 179 -0.62 -15.83 -7.50
CA HIS A 179 0.27 -14.89 -8.18
C HIS A 179 1.65 -14.79 -7.53
N THR A 180 2.53 -15.69 -7.92
CA THR A 180 3.87 -15.81 -7.35
C THR A 180 4.70 -14.53 -7.51
N ALA A 181 4.64 -13.85 -8.66
CA ALA A 181 5.37 -12.59 -8.86
C ALA A 181 4.90 -11.45 -7.93
N PHE A 182 3.66 -11.51 -7.44
CA PHE A 182 3.09 -10.51 -6.53
C PHE A 182 3.48 -10.84 -5.09
N GLU A 183 3.40 -12.10 -4.71
CA GLU A 183 3.91 -12.58 -3.42
C GLU A 183 5.39 -12.21 -3.25
N ILE A 184 6.22 -12.43 -4.28
CA ILE A 184 7.64 -12.09 -4.26
C ILE A 184 7.87 -10.58 -4.16
N LEU A 185 7.03 -9.77 -4.80
CA LEU A 185 7.09 -8.33 -4.65
C LEU A 185 6.63 -7.88 -3.26
N LEU A 186 5.81 -8.66 -2.56
CA LEU A 186 5.38 -8.38 -1.19
C LEU A 186 6.42 -8.76 -0.14
N GLU A 187 7.30 -9.73 -0.43
CA GLU A 187 8.41 -10.13 0.46
C GLU A 187 9.39 -8.98 0.76
N THR A 188 9.46 -7.97 -0.10
CA THR A 188 10.28 -6.76 0.10
C THR A 188 9.60 -5.70 0.97
N PHE A 189 8.36 -5.94 1.43
CA PHE A 189 7.60 -5.01 2.26
C PHE A 189 7.41 -5.48 3.70
N ILE A 190 7.26 -4.50 4.58
CA ILE A 190 6.88 -4.67 5.99
C ILE A 190 5.42 -4.26 6.14
N PHE A 191 4.62 -5.20 6.64
CA PHE A 191 3.22 -4.99 6.95
C PHE A 191 3.05 -4.61 8.42
N PRO A 192 2.10 -3.72 8.76
CA PRO A 192 1.65 -3.56 10.13
C PRO A 192 0.76 -4.75 10.55
N CYS A 193 0.75 -5.07 11.84
CA CYS A 193 -0.19 -6.03 12.40
C CYS A 193 -1.64 -5.63 12.09
N ILE A 194 -2.51 -6.60 11.78
CA ILE A 194 -3.94 -6.36 11.55
C ILE A 194 -4.62 -5.66 12.75
N TYR A 195 -4.12 -5.88 13.96
CA TYR A 195 -4.63 -5.24 15.19
C TYR A 195 -4.00 -3.85 15.46
N LYS A 196 -3.44 -3.17 14.45
CA LYS A 196 -2.87 -1.81 14.61
C LYS A 196 -3.87 -0.82 15.22
N PHE A 197 -5.15 -0.94 14.85
CA PHE A 197 -6.23 -0.10 15.36
C PHE A 197 -6.56 -0.33 16.85
N ARG A 198 -6.08 -1.44 17.44
CA ARG A 198 -6.21 -1.74 18.87
C ARG A 198 -4.97 -1.32 19.68
N GLY A 199 -3.95 -0.78 19.02
CA GLY A 199 -2.70 -0.36 19.65
C GLY A 199 -1.50 -1.27 19.38
N CYS A 200 -1.63 -2.33 18.56
CA CYS A 200 -0.47 -3.14 18.20
C CYS A 200 0.47 -2.35 17.27
N THR A 201 1.69 -2.06 17.72
CA THR A 201 2.71 -1.33 16.94
C THR A 201 3.67 -2.24 16.18
N ILE A 202 3.50 -3.56 16.31
CA ILE A 202 4.40 -4.54 15.72
C ILE A 202 4.20 -4.59 14.20
N ARG A 203 5.33 -4.70 13.49
CA ARG A 203 5.40 -4.80 12.04
C ARG A 203 6.30 -5.98 11.67
N TYR A 204 5.89 -6.76 10.68
CA TYR A 204 6.63 -7.93 10.20
C TYR A 204 6.74 -7.92 8.69
N ARG A 205 7.75 -8.63 8.18
CA ARG A 205 7.84 -8.95 6.76
C ARG A 205 6.63 -9.79 6.34
N PHE A 206 6.26 -9.68 5.07
CA PHE A 206 5.29 -10.58 4.45
C PHE A 206 5.68 -12.05 4.68
N GLY A 207 4.71 -12.89 5.04
CA GLY A 207 4.89 -14.33 5.21
C GLY A 207 4.52 -14.85 6.60
N GLU A 208 5.18 -15.94 7.01
CA GLU A 208 4.85 -16.73 8.20
C GLU A 208 4.99 -15.95 9.51
N GLN A 209 6.00 -15.08 9.63
CA GLN A 209 6.22 -14.30 10.85
C GLN A 209 5.01 -13.42 11.20
N MET A 210 4.39 -12.79 10.20
CA MET A 210 3.20 -11.99 10.42
C MET A 210 2.03 -12.87 10.89
N TRP A 211 1.85 -14.03 10.26
CA TRP A 211 0.77 -14.95 10.62
C TRP A 211 0.89 -15.44 12.08
N THR A 212 2.08 -15.90 12.48
CA THR A 212 2.35 -16.35 13.85
C THR A 212 2.11 -15.23 14.85
N HIS A 213 2.56 -14.02 14.54
CA HIS A 213 2.28 -12.85 15.36
C HIS A 213 0.78 -12.58 15.50
N GLU A 214 0.00 -12.61 14.42
CA GLU A 214 -1.44 -12.34 14.46
C GLU A 214 -2.19 -13.33 15.38
N ILE A 215 -1.78 -14.60 15.43
CA ILE A 215 -2.35 -15.62 16.33
C ILE A 215 -1.99 -15.32 17.79
N GLU A 216 -0.73 -14.97 18.04
CA GLU A 216 -0.20 -14.79 19.39
C GLU A 216 -0.40 -13.36 19.94
N CYS A 217 -0.84 -12.43 19.08
CA CYS A 217 -0.95 -11.01 19.39
C CYS A 217 -1.83 -10.78 20.61
N SER A 218 -1.29 -10.12 21.63
CA SER A 218 -2.02 -9.74 22.84
C SER A 218 -3.28 -8.92 22.54
N TYR A 219 -3.23 -8.08 21.49
CA TYR A 219 -4.34 -7.25 21.03
C TYR A 219 -5.42 -8.03 20.25
N GLY A 220 -5.11 -9.25 19.80
CA GLY A 220 -6.07 -10.14 19.13
C GLY A 220 -7.01 -10.84 20.11
N ARG A 221 -6.62 -10.96 21.38
CA ARG A 221 -7.42 -11.64 22.41
C ARG A 221 -8.61 -10.78 22.81
N ILE A 222 -9.83 -11.28 22.54
CA ILE A 222 -11.04 -10.70 23.11
C ILE A 222 -11.10 -11.15 24.57
N PHE A 223 -10.72 -10.26 25.49
CA PHE A 223 -10.93 -10.50 26.91
C PHE A 223 -12.44 -10.51 27.18
N LYS A 224 -13.02 -11.70 27.27
CA LYS A 224 -14.34 -11.85 27.86
C LYS A 224 -14.19 -11.39 29.31
N LYS A 225 -14.77 -10.23 29.64
CA LYS A 225 -14.86 -9.76 31.02
C LYS A 225 -15.39 -10.93 31.84
N ALA A 226 -14.60 -11.43 32.79
CA ALA A 226 -15.07 -12.47 33.68
C ALA A 226 -16.38 -11.96 34.28
N LYS A 227 -17.48 -12.69 34.08
CA LYS A 227 -18.76 -12.39 34.73
C LYS A 227 -18.56 -12.67 36.21
N ASN A 228 -17.92 -11.76 36.93
CA ASN A 228 -18.07 -11.67 38.37
C ASN A 228 -19.49 -11.15 38.59
N VAL A 229 -20.47 -12.05 38.53
CA VAL A 229 -21.85 -11.72 38.86
C VAL A 229 -21.87 -11.42 40.35
N ASN A 230 -21.59 -10.17 40.72
CA ASN A 230 -21.94 -9.66 42.02
C ASN A 230 -23.46 -9.75 42.14
N ALA A 231 -23.94 -10.49 43.14
CA ALA A 231 -25.36 -10.77 43.38
C ALA A 231 -26.22 -9.49 43.53
N ASN A 232 -25.60 -8.31 43.65
CA ASN A 232 -26.26 -7.03 43.87
C ASN A 232 -26.43 -6.13 42.62
N GLY A 233 -26.20 -6.65 41.40
CA GLY A 233 -26.81 -6.13 40.17
C GLY A 233 -26.36 -4.75 39.64
N LYS A 234 -25.32 -4.11 40.18
CA LYS A 234 -24.76 -2.86 39.63
C LYS A 234 -23.23 -2.87 39.68
N GLU A 235 -22.57 -3.03 38.53
CA GLU A 235 -21.12 -2.86 38.41
C GLU A 235 -20.78 -1.46 37.91
N ARG A 236 -20.02 -0.69 38.70
CA ARG A 236 -19.25 0.44 38.18
C ARG A 236 -17.96 -0.13 37.61
N GLY A 237 -17.85 -0.14 36.28
CA GLY A 237 -16.64 -0.58 35.59
C GLY A 237 -15.81 0.62 35.14
N VAL A 238 -14.50 0.54 35.33
CA VAL A 238 -13.56 1.39 34.61
C VAL A 238 -13.33 0.74 33.25
N ILE A 239 -13.58 1.47 32.17
CA ILE A 239 -13.17 1.05 30.83
C ILE A 239 -11.78 1.63 30.62
N GLU A 240 -10.76 0.77 30.66
CA GLU A 240 -9.42 1.14 30.24
C GLU A 240 -9.44 1.36 28.73
N THR A 241 -9.21 2.60 28.32
CA THR A 241 -8.98 2.95 26.92
C THR A 241 -7.52 3.33 26.74
N HIS A 242 -7.02 3.21 25.51
CA HIS A 242 -5.63 3.51 25.16
C HIS A 242 -5.22 4.97 25.47
N THR A 243 -6.20 5.86 25.70
CA THR A 243 -6.00 7.29 25.98
C THR A 243 -6.37 7.71 27.41
N GLY A 244 -6.78 6.76 28.27
CA GLY A 244 -7.14 7.03 29.66
C GLY A 244 -8.28 6.16 30.22
N HIS A 245 -8.64 6.39 31.47
CA HIS A 245 -9.74 5.70 32.14
C HIS A 245 -11.06 6.42 31.86
N ILE A 246 -12.00 5.76 31.18
CA ILE A 246 -13.38 6.25 31.06
C ILE A 246 -14.21 5.54 32.13
N TYR A 247 -14.75 6.31 33.07
CA TYR A 247 -15.71 5.82 34.05
C TYR A 247 -17.10 5.80 33.40
N ALA A 248 -17.61 4.62 33.07
CA ALA A 248 -18.94 4.44 32.52
C ALA A 248 -19.72 3.41 33.33
N THR A 249 -21.02 3.66 33.56
CA THR A 249 -21.89 2.66 34.17
C THR A 249 -22.36 1.72 33.07
N LEU A 250 -21.88 0.48 33.08
CA LEU A 250 -22.27 -0.54 32.11
C LEU A 250 -23.61 -1.14 32.51
N THR A 251 -24.68 -0.74 31.85
CA THR A 251 -26.01 -1.36 32.01
C THR A 251 -26.10 -2.59 31.09
N PRO A 252 -26.43 -3.79 31.61
CA PRO A 252 -26.64 -4.97 30.78
C PRO A 252 -27.71 -4.68 29.71
N ASN A 253 -27.46 -5.14 28.48
CA ASN A 253 -28.37 -5.04 27.32
C ASN A 253 -28.57 -3.63 26.72
N LYS A 254 -27.72 -2.65 27.06
CA LYS A 254 -27.72 -1.32 26.40
C LYS A 254 -26.42 -1.08 25.63
N PRO A 255 -26.48 -0.52 24.40
CA PRO A 255 -25.26 -0.11 23.70
C PRO A 255 -24.48 0.94 24.52
N LEU A 256 -23.16 0.97 24.35
CA LEU A 256 -22.22 1.78 25.17
C LEU A 256 -22.51 3.30 25.15
N PHE A 257 -23.37 3.75 24.23
CA PHE A 257 -23.81 5.13 24.06
C PHE A 257 -25.34 5.24 23.88
N ALA A 258 -26.10 4.30 24.45
CA ALA A 258 -27.56 4.40 24.44
C ALA A 258 -27.99 5.70 25.13
N PRO A 259 -28.86 6.52 24.52
CA PRO A 259 -29.46 7.65 25.23
C PRO A 259 -30.18 7.13 26.48
N PRO A 260 -30.18 7.89 27.60
CA PRO A 260 -30.87 7.48 28.81
C PRO A 260 -32.38 7.30 28.53
N ASP A 261 -32.95 6.19 29.00
CA ASP A 261 -34.38 5.83 28.79
C ASP A 261 -35.35 6.83 29.43
N GLU A 262 -34.88 7.72 30.30
CA GLU A 262 -35.70 8.78 30.87
C GLU A 262 -35.88 9.91 29.85
N VAL A 263 -36.94 9.79 29.04
CA VAL A 263 -37.41 10.77 28.04
C VAL A 263 -37.77 12.14 28.65
N GLY A 264 -37.67 12.34 29.97
CA GLY A 264 -38.07 13.58 30.66
C GLY A 264 -36.95 14.47 31.21
N LYS A 265 -35.66 14.07 31.15
CA LYS A 265 -34.57 14.81 31.84
C LYS A 265 -33.32 15.07 31.00
N GLN A 266 -33.43 15.08 29.68
CA GLN A 266 -32.30 15.39 28.78
C GLN A 266 -32.01 16.91 28.62
N GLY A 267 -32.59 17.76 29.46
CA GLY A 267 -32.59 19.23 29.31
C GLY A 267 -31.21 19.92 29.30
N PRO A 268 -30.22 19.54 30.13
CA PRO A 268 -28.97 20.30 30.20
C PRO A 268 -27.89 19.81 29.23
N PHE A 269 -27.62 18.50 29.16
CA PHE A 269 -26.42 18.01 28.48
C PHE A 269 -26.49 18.14 26.96
N LEU A 270 -27.62 17.78 26.32
CA LEU A 270 -27.76 17.94 24.87
C LEU A 270 -27.75 19.41 24.46
N SER A 271 -28.37 20.29 25.25
CA SER A 271 -28.36 21.73 24.96
C SER A 271 -26.97 22.37 25.18
N GLU A 272 -26.18 21.84 26.12
CA GLU A 272 -24.80 22.26 26.36
C GLU A 272 -23.84 21.71 25.30
N PHE A 273 -24.03 20.46 24.86
CA PHE A 273 -23.27 19.87 23.75
C PHE A 273 -23.57 20.57 22.42
N GLN A 274 -24.83 20.92 22.17
CA GLN A 274 -25.24 21.71 20.99
C GLN A 274 -24.60 23.10 21.02
N ARG A 275 -24.66 23.80 22.17
CA ARG A 275 -23.98 25.10 22.35
C ARG A 275 -22.46 25.00 22.18
N HIS A 276 -21.85 23.92 22.66
CA HIS A 276 -20.41 23.70 22.48
C HIS A 276 -20.07 23.47 20.99
N ARG A 277 -20.86 22.65 20.29
CA ARG A 277 -20.70 22.44 18.84
C ARG A 277 -20.87 23.74 18.06
N GLU A 278 -21.89 24.54 18.34
CA GLU A 278 -22.08 25.86 17.72
C GLU A 278 -20.94 26.82 18.03
N SER A 279 -20.42 26.81 19.27
CA SER A 279 -19.24 27.59 19.66
C SER A 279 -18.00 27.17 18.89
N LEU A 280 -17.81 25.87 18.63
CA LEU A 280 -16.70 25.37 17.83
C LEU A 280 -16.87 25.76 16.35
N VAL A 281 -18.08 25.62 15.79
CA VAL A 281 -18.35 26.08 14.42
C VAL A 281 -18.13 27.59 14.29
N LYS A 282 -18.49 28.40 15.30
CA LYS A 282 -18.22 29.84 15.28
C LYS A 282 -16.74 30.18 15.43
N LYS A 283 -16.01 29.43 16.25
CA LYS A 283 -14.58 29.65 16.49
C LYS A 283 -13.70 29.19 15.32
N TRP A 284 -14.14 28.19 14.57
CA TRP A 284 -13.33 27.54 13.54
C TRP A 284 -13.91 27.66 12.11
N GLY A 285 -15.19 28.00 11.97
CA GLY A 285 -15.90 28.07 10.68
C GLY A 285 -15.83 29.43 9.98
N ASN A 286 -15.36 30.48 10.66
CA ASN A 286 -15.08 31.77 10.04
C ASN A 286 -13.58 31.96 9.91
N ASN A 287 -12.98 31.45 8.83
CA ASN A 287 -11.72 31.96 8.23
C ASN A 287 -11.41 31.20 6.92
N GLY A 288 -12.33 31.30 5.96
CA GLY A 288 -12.06 30.95 4.56
C GLY A 288 -12.02 32.22 3.72
N THR A 289 -11.07 33.12 3.97
CA THR A 289 -10.72 34.14 2.97
C THR A 289 -9.79 33.51 1.95
N ASP A 290 -10.08 33.69 0.66
CA ASP A 290 -9.14 33.32 -0.39
C ASP A 290 -7.84 34.15 -0.29
N ARG A 291 -6.84 33.85 -1.14
CA ARG A 291 -5.57 34.61 -1.20
C ARG A 291 -5.75 36.10 -1.51
N ASN A 292 -6.95 36.52 -1.88
CA ASN A 292 -7.28 37.90 -2.25
C ASN A 292 -8.12 38.61 -1.16
N GLY A 293 -8.40 37.96 -0.03
CA GLY A 293 -9.18 38.53 1.07
C GLY A 293 -10.69 38.53 0.83
N ASN A 294 -11.20 37.79 -0.17
CA ASN A 294 -12.63 37.69 -0.42
C ASN A 294 -13.25 36.61 0.47
N VAL A 295 -14.39 36.96 1.07
CA VAL A 295 -15.22 36.02 1.85
C VAL A 295 -15.90 35.06 0.87
N VAL A 296 -15.58 33.77 0.95
CA VAL A 296 -16.25 32.74 0.14
C VAL A 296 -17.58 32.39 0.81
N GLU A 297 -18.67 32.91 0.28
CA GLU A 297 -20.03 32.59 0.71
C GLU A 297 -20.40 31.19 0.19
N ILE A 298 -20.51 30.21 1.08
CA ILE A 298 -20.95 28.85 0.74
C ILE A 298 -22.46 28.90 0.59
N MET A 299 -22.95 28.98 -0.66
CA MET A 299 -24.37 28.80 -0.96
C MET A 299 -24.76 27.33 -0.71
N GLU A 300 -25.44 27.07 0.40
CA GLU A 300 -26.17 25.82 0.62
C GLU A 300 -27.39 25.76 -0.31
N ASN A 301 -27.30 24.95 -1.36
CA ASN A 301 -28.45 24.58 -2.20
C ASN A 301 -29.41 23.71 -1.38
N LYS A 302 -30.44 24.33 -0.80
CA LYS A 302 -31.66 23.62 -0.39
C LYS A 302 -32.50 23.37 -1.64
N GLN A 303 -32.55 22.12 -2.09
CA GLN A 303 -33.59 21.68 -3.01
C GLN A 303 -34.80 21.25 -2.17
N ASP A 304 -35.92 21.92 -2.43
CA ASP A 304 -37.24 21.61 -1.89
C ASP A 304 -37.70 20.24 -2.42
N GLU A 305 -37.94 19.30 -1.51
CA GLU A 305 -38.70 18.08 -1.79
C GLU A 305 -40.20 18.45 -1.75
N THR A 306 -40.87 18.38 -2.90
CA THR A 306 -42.33 18.44 -2.96
C THR A 306 -42.92 17.03 -2.86
N ASP A 307 -43.84 16.88 -1.91
CA ASP A 307 -44.74 15.74 -1.72
C ASP A 307 -45.51 15.38 -3.00
N THR A 308 -45.41 14.12 -3.43
CA THR A 308 -46.49 13.47 -4.19
C THR A 308 -46.72 12.07 -3.65
N ASP A 309 -47.85 11.95 -2.97
CA ASP A 309 -48.46 10.75 -2.44
C ASP A 309 -49.29 10.07 -3.55
N SER A 310 -49.05 8.80 -3.87
CA SER A 310 -50.01 7.90 -4.56
C SER A 310 -49.54 6.45 -4.60
N ARG A 311 -50.28 5.63 -3.83
CA ARG A 311 -50.35 4.16 -3.82
C ARG A 311 -50.27 3.50 -5.20
N ILE A 312 -49.58 2.35 -5.29
CA ILE A 312 -50.04 1.08 -5.92
C ILE A 312 -49.18 -0.08 -5.37
N TYR A 313 -49.86 -1.13 -4.92
CA TYR A 313 -49.29 -2.42 -4.49
C TYR A 313 -48.76 -3.22 -5.69
N GLY A 314 -47.59 -3.85 -5.56
CA GLY A 314 -47.11 -4.87 -6.51
C GLY A 314 -45.74 -5.42 -6.14
N GLN A 315 -45.71 -6.64 -5.60
CA GLN A 315 -44.52 -7.47 -5.41
C GLN A 315 -43.74 -7.63 -6.73
N GLN A 316 -42.42 -7.37 -6.72
CA GLN A 316 -41.41 -8.16 -7.44
C GLN A 316 -39.97 -7.71 -7.09
N ASN A 317 -39.16 -8.69 -6.69
CA ASN A 317 -37.70 -8.77 -6.60
C ASN A 317 -36.88 -7.52 -6.95
N GLY A 318 -36.38 -6.83 -5.92
CA GLY A 318 -35.38 -5.79 -6.04
C GLY A 318 -34.01 -6.34 -6.43
N ALA A 319 -33.73 -6.40 -7.73
CA ALA A 319 -32.37 -6.40 -8.24
C ALA A 319 -31.74 -5.03 -7.87
N ARG A 320 -30.78 -5.05 -6.94
CA ARG A 320 -29.96 -3.86 -6.66
C ARG A 320 -29.19 -3.51 -7.94
N ASN A 321 -29.53 -2.37 -8.55
CA ASN A 321 -28.70 -1.72 -9.54
C ASN A 321 -27.38 -1.32 -8.88
N MET A 322 -26.41 -2.24 -8.93
CA MET A 322 -25.05 -1.97 -8.53
C MET A 322 -24.42 -1.13 -9.63
N VAL A 323 -24.27 0.17 -9.36
CA VAL A 323 -23.52 1.09 -10.22
C VAL A 323 -22.12 0.50 -10.39
N ARG A 324 -21.81 -0.01 -11.58
CA ARG A 324 -20.47 -0.43 -11.95
C ARG A 324 -19.62 0.84 -12.03
N TYR A 325 -18.93 1.16 -10.94
CA TYR A 325 -17.82 2.09 -11.00
C TYR A 325 -16.75 1.48 -11.90
N ASP A 326 -16.33 2.23 -12.92
CA ASP A 326 -15.27 1.83 -13.81
C ASP A 326 -13.96 1.81 -13.01
N SER A 327 -13.54 0.61 -12.58
CA SER A 327 -12.43 0.41 -11.66
C SER A 327 -11.09 0.93 -12.22
N VAL A 328 -11.04 1.15 -13.54
CA VAL A 328 -9.90 1.73 -14.26
C VAL A 328 -9.72 3.21 -13.92
N GLU A 329 -10.80 4.01 -13.90
CA GLU A 329 -10.70 5.46 -13.64
C GLU A 329 -10.35 5.75 -12.18
N PHE A 330 -10.96 5.00 -11.25
CA PHE A 330 -10.63 5.11 -9.82
C PHE A 330 -9.19 4.69 -9.54
N GLY A 331 -8.73 3.59 -10.15
CA GLY A 331 -7.35 3.13 -10.06
C GLY A 331 -6.35 4.14 -10.61
N ASN A 332 -6.62 4.76 -11.77
CA ASN A 332 -5.77 5.78 -12.37
C ASN A 332 -5.69 7.06 -11.52
N THR A 333 -6.82 7.48 -10.95
CA THR A 333 -6.88 8.69 -10.10
C THR A 333 -6.04 8.52 -8.84
N ILE A 334 -6.20 7.38 -8.15
CA ILE A 334 -5.39 7.13 -6.95
C ILE A 334 -3.91 6.97 -7.32
N ARG A 335 -3.60 6.26 -8.41
CA ARG A 335 -2.22 6.11 -8.91
C ARG A 335 -1.56 7.47 -9.13
N ASN A 336 -2.24 8.40 -9.80
CA ASN A 336 -1.71 9.74 -10.08
C ASN A 336 -1.46 10.54 -8.79
N ASN A 337 -2.43 10.54 -7.86
CA ASN A 337 -2.28 11.19 -6.57
C ASN A 337 -1.08 10.64 -5.77
N LEU A 338 -0.85 9.33 -5.85
CA LEU A 338 0.23 8.65 -5.14
C LEU A 338 1.61 8.95 -5.75
N ILE A 339 1.68 8.99 -7.09
CA ILE A 339 2.88 9.42 -7.82
C ILE A 339 3.24 10.86 -7.45
N ASP A 340 2.26 11.76 -7.35
CA ASP A 340 2.49 13.15 -6.99
C ASP A 340 2.95 13.32 -5.54
N GLU A 341 2.42 12.52 -4.61
CA GLU A 341 2.87 12.48 -3.20
C GLU A 341 4.32 11.95 -3.07
N LEU A 342 4.68 10.93 -3.86
CA LEU A 342 6.04 10.40 -3.87
C LEU A 342 7.04 11.40 -4.49
N LYS A 343 6.66 12.06 -5.58
CA LYS A 343 7.48 13.11 -6.21
C LYS A 343 7.72 14.28 -5.26
N THR A 344 6.71 14.69 -4.50
CA THR A 344 6.85 15.75 -3.50
C THR A 344 7.76 15.34 -2.34
N LYS A 345 7.61 14.12 -1.80
CA LYS A 345 8.52 13.60 -0.75
C LYS A 345 9.96 13.44 -1.22
N GLN A 346 10.18 12.98 -2.46
CA GLN A 346 11.53 12.89 -3.03
C GLN A 346 12.16 14.28 -3.22
N LYS A 347 11.40 15.23 -3.75
CA LYS A 347 11.85 16.62 -3.90
C LYS A 347 12.24 17.23 -2.54
N GLN A 348 11.41 17.04 -1.52
CA GLN A 348 11.68 17.53 -0.16
C GLN A 348 12.99 16.94 0.41
N ARG A 349 13.22 15.63 0.23
CA ARG A 349 14.51 15.01 0.64
C ARG A 349 15.71 15.58 -0.11
N SER A 350 15.57 15.89 -1.40
CA SER A 350 16.65 16.51 -2.18
C SER A 350 16.97 17.93 -1.69
N ASP A 351 15.94 18.73 -1.40
CA ASP A 351 16.09 20.09 -0.88
C ASP A 351 16.71 20.09 0.53
N ASP A 352 16.35 19.13 1.38
CA ASP A 352 16.95 18.93 2.70
C ASP A 352 18.46 18.61 2.60
N ILE A 353 18.87 17.73 1.67
CA ILE A 353 20.29 17.41 1.42
C ILE A 353 21.06 18.65 0.93
N ILE A 354 20.46 19.47 0.07
CA ILE A 354 21.08 20.71 -0.41
C ILE A 354 21.23 21.71 0.75
N SER A 355 20.25 21.84 1.64
CA SER A 355 20.35 22.75 2.80
C SER A 355 21.42 22.33 3.81
N ILE A 356 21.58 21.02 4.06
CA ILE A 356 22.63 20.49 4.95
C ILE A 356 24.02 20.73 4.34
N SER A 357 24.20 20.48 3.04
CA SER A 357 25.48 20.71 2.36
C SER A 357 25.86 22.18 2.22
N SER A 358 24.87 23.08 2.18
CA SER A 358 25.06 24.54 2.20
C SER A 358 25.53 25.02 3.58
N SER A 359 24.97 24.43 4.64
CA SER A 359 25.30 24.79 6.03
C SER A 359 26.72 24.31 6.42
N ALA A 360 27.15 23.16 5.91
CA ALA A 360 28.50 22.63 6.13
C ALA A 360 29.60 23.44 5.42
N ARG A 361 29.28 24.22 4.36
CA ARG A 361 30.29 25.04 3.65
C ARG A 361 30.58 26.39 4.33
N LEU A 362 29.82 26.78 5.34
CA LEU A 362 30.03 28.05 6.06
C LEU A 362 30.87 27.90 7.34
N SER A 363 31.23 26.68 7.76
CA SER A 363 32.04 26.44 8.97
C SER A 363 33.54 26.23 8.72
N ASP A 364 34.00 26.10 7.47
CA ASP A 364 35.38 25.67 7.17
C ASP A 364 36.34 26.79 6.71
N TYR A 365 35.94 28.06 6.82
CA TYR A 365 36.82 29.20 6.52
C TYR A 365 37.45 29.82 7.78
N SER A 366 38.10 29.02 8.61
CA SER A 366 39.14 29.51 9.54
C SER A 366 39.98 28.37 10.10
N TYR A 367 41.15 28.09 9.51
CA TYR A 367 42.45 27.97 10.20
C TYR A 367 43.56 27.33 9.33
N HIS A 368 44.67 28.07 9.27
CA HIS A 368 46.08 27.69 9.13
C HIS A 368 46.57 26.50 8.29
N SER A 369 47.37 26.90 7.30
CA SER A 369 48.60 26.28 6.77
C SER A 369 49.42 25.49 7.79
N GLY A 370 49.68 24.21 7.49
CA GLY A 370 50.64 23.37 8.20
C GLY A 370 50.83 22.01 7.50
N PHE A 371 51.65 21.99 6.46
CA PHE A 371 52.04 20.77 5.73
C PHE A 371 53.03 19.94 6.57
N SER A 372 52.64 18.72 6.99
CA SER A 372 53.60 17.63 7.19
C SER A 372 52.93 16.29 6.91
N GLY A 373 53.57 15.50 6.04
CA GLY A 373 53.04 14.25 5.53
C GLY A 373 53.09 13.13 6.55
N ASN A 374 52.00 12.37 6.64
CA ASN A 374 52.00 11.04 7.23
C ASN A 374 51.10 10.10 6.42
N ARG A 375 51.64 8.92 6.12
CA ARG A 375 51.03 7.85 5.33
C ARG A 375 49.80 7.25 6.06
N PRO A 376 48.74 6.84 5.34
CA PRO A 376 47.57 6.24 5.98
C PRO A 376 47.85 4.80 6.42
N SER A 377 47.63 4.54 7.71
CA SER A 377 47.53 3.21 8.30
C SER A 377 46.21 2.54 7.92
N LYS A 378 46.27 1.21 7.70
CA LYS A 378 45.16 0.32 7.31
C LYS A 378 43.92 0.43 8.24
N PRO A 379 42.69 0.27 7.70
CA PRO A 379 41.48 0.31 8.52
C PRO A 379 41.33 -0.94 9.40
N LYS A 380 40.98 -0.72 10.67
CA LYS A 380 40.59 -1.75 11.64
C LYS A 380 39.19 -2.26 11.30
N LYS A 381 39.02 -3.59 11.31
CA LYS A 381 37.71 -4.26 11.26
C LYS A 381 36.96 -3.98 12.58
N PHE A 382 35.71 -3.53 12.46
CA PHE A 382 34.74 -3.54 13.56
C PHE A 382 33.90 -4.81 13.46
N GLU A 383 33.91 -5.62 14.51
CA GLU A 383 32.95 -6.71 14.72
C GLU A 383 31.76 -6.15 15.50
N TYR A 384 30.55 -6.37 14.99
CA TYR A 384 29.31 -6.13 15.74
C TYR A 384 28.79 -7.48 16.25
N SER A 385 28.68 -7.62 17.57
CA SER A 385 27.93 -8.68 18.24
C SER A 385 26.46 -8.29 18.30
N VAL A 386 25.58 -9.12 17.75
CA VAL A 386 24.13 -9.01 17.91
C VAL A 386 23.72 -9.89 19.09
N TYR A 387 23.07 -9.29 20.08
CA TYR A 387 22.39 -9.96 21.19
C TYR A 387 20.94 -10.28 20.83
#